data_AF-A0A2H6N4V2-F1
#
_entry.id   AF-A0A2H6N4V2-F1
#
_cell.length_a   1.000
_cell.length_b   1.000
_cell.length_c   1.000
_cell.angle_alpha   90.00
_cell.angle_beta   90.00
_cell.angle_gamma   90.00
#
_symmetry.space_group_name_H-M   'P 1'
#
loop_
_entity.id
_entity.type
_entity.pdbx_description
1 polymer ?
#
loop_
_entity_poly.entity_id
_entity_poly.type
_entity_poly.pdbx_seq_one_letter_code
_entity_poly.pdbx_strand_id
1 'polypeptide(L)'
;VVGPTDVGKSTVCRLLLNYAVRLGRRPTFVELDVGQGSISIPGTMGALYIERPADVEEGFSVQAPLVYHFGSTTPGTNIKLYNKITSRLADVFNQRCEVNRRASISGCIINTCGWVKGSGYQALVHAASAFEVDVVVVLDQERLYNELKRDLPHFVRTVLLPKSGGVVERSKDFRREFRDDRIREYFYGFRGCFYPHAFDVKFCDVKIYKVGAPTIPDSCLPLGMSQEDNQLKLVPVTPGRDMVHHLLSVSTADGTDENISETSVAGFIVVTGVDLERQVFTVLSPAPRPLPKNFLLIMDIRFMDLK
;
A
#
# COMPACT_ATOMS: atom_id res chain seq x y z
N VAL A 1 -7.91 -12.80 -3.04
CA VAL A 1 -7.30 -14.01 -2.44
C VAL A 1 -7.05 -13.73 -0.98
N VAL A 2 -7.60 -14.55 -0.07
CA VAL A 2 -7.61 -14.32 1.38
C VAL A 2 -7.07 -15.54 2.14
N GLY A 3 -6.68 -15.34 3.39
CA GLY A 3 -6.10 -16.38 4.24
C GLY A 3 -5.04 -15.80 5.20
N PRO A 4 -4.62 -16.55 6.23
CA PRO A 4 -3.64 -16.08 7.21
C PRO A 4 -2.26 -15.84 6.57
N THR A 5 -1.29 -15.40 7.36
CA THR A 5 0.10 -15.30 6.90
C THR A 5 0.64 -16.67 6.48
N ASP A 6 1.57 -16.69 5.52
CA ASP A 6 2.32 -17.90 5.13
C ASP A 6 1.47 -19.06 4.60
N VAL A 7 0.50 -18.73 3.75
CA VAL A 7 -0.33 -19.70 2.99
C VAL A 7 -0.16 -19.60 1.47
N GLY A 8 0.75 -18.74 1.00
CA GLY A 8 1.05 -18.61 -0.43
C GLY A 8 0.16 -17.65 -1.24
N LYS A 9 -0.55 -16.71 -0.59
CA LYS A 9 -1.47 -15.75 -1.26
C LYS A 9 -0.82 -15.00 -2.43
N SER A 10 0.33 -14.36 -2.19
CA SER A 10 1.05 -13.60 -3.23
C SER A 10 1.51 -14.51 -4.38
N THR A 11 1.92 -15.74 -4.10
CA THR A 11 2.30 -16.74 -5.11
C THR A 11 1.11 -17.14 -5.98
N VAL A 12 -0.04 -17.40 -5.37
CA VAL A 12 -1.30 -17.69 -6.10
C VAL A 12 -1.71 -16.51 -6.97
N CYS A 13 -1.63 -15.28 -6.45
CA CYS A 13 -1.93 -14.08 -7.23
C CYS A 13 -0.99 -13.97 -8.44
N ARG A 14 0.33 -14.13 -8.25
CA ARG A 14 1.33 -14.13 -9.33
C ARG A 14 1.04 -15.20 -10.37
N LEU A 15 0.67 -16.42 -9.96
CA LEU A 15 0.34 -17.51 -10.88
C LEU A 15 -0.88 -17.19 -11.74
N LEU A 16 -1.97 -16.74 -11.12
CA LEU A 16 -3.22 -16.41 -11.81
C LEU A 16 -3.05 -15.23 -12.78
N LEU A 17 -2.30 -14.19 -12.37
CA LEU A 17 -1.96 -13.06 -13.24
C LEU A 17 -1.16 -13.50 -14.47
N ASN A 18 -0.15 -14.37 -14.29
CA ASN A 18 0.63 -14.91 -15.40
C ASN A 18 -0.23 -15.74 -16.36
N TYR A 19 -1.13 -16.58 -15.84
CA TYR A 19 -2.05 -17.35 -16.67
C TYR A 19 -3.00 -16.45 -17.46
N ALA A 20 -3.56 -15.42 -16.82
CA ALA A 20 -4.42 -14.45 -17.50
C ALA A 20 -3.68 -13.77 -18.67
N VAL A 21 -2.44 -13.31 -18.47
CA VAL A 21 -1.63 -12.71 -19.54
C VAL A 21 -1.33 -13.69 -20.67
N ARG A 22 -0.98 -14.94 -20.35
CA ARG A 22 -0.73 -15.99 -21.35
C ARG A 22 -1.98 -16.34 -22.16
N LEU A 23 -3.16 -16.11 -21.62
CA LEU A 23 -4.46 -16.24 -22.30
C LEU A 23 -4.88 -14.96 -23.05
N GLY A 24 -3.98 -13.96 -23.17
CA GLY A 24 -4.25 -12.71 -23.88
C GLY A 24 -5.07 -11.70 -23.07
N ARG A 25 -5.29 -11.91 -21.77
CA ARG A 25 -5.92 -10.93 -20.88
C ARG A 25 -4.89 -9.92 -20.36
N ARG A 26 -5.38 -8.81 -19.80
CA ARG A 26 -4.57 -7.77 -19.15
C ARG A 26 -5.21 -7.39 -17.82
N PRO A 27 -5.10 -8.26 -16.79
CA PRO A 27 -5.75 -8.04 -15.51
C PRO A 27 -5.07 -6.91 -14.73
N THR A 28 -5.83 -6.28 -13.84
CA THR A 28 -5.28 -5.37 -12.82
C THR A 28 -4.89 -6.19 -11.60
N PHE A 29 -3.62 -6.15 -11.20
CA PHE A 29 -3.19 -6.65 -9.90
C PHE A 29 -3.45 -5.59 -8.84
N VAL A 30 -4.16 -5.92 -7.76
CA VAL A 30 -4.40 -5.04 -6.62
C VAL A 30 -3.71 -5.62 -5.41
N GLU A 31 -2.93 -4.80 -4.71
CA GLU A 31 -2.19 -5.16 -3.51
C GLU A 31 -2.72 -4.38 -2.32
N LEU A 32 -3.37 -5.08 -1.39
CA LEU A 32 -3.89 -4.54 -0.14
C LEU A 32 -3.01 -4.94 1.07
N ASP A 33 -1.92 -5.67 0.88
CA ASP A 33 -0.97 -5.98 1.95
C ASP A 33 0.04 -4.83 2.17
N VAL A 34 -0.22 -3.99 3.17
CA VAL A 34 0.67 -2.89 3.56
C VAL A 34 1.97 -3.34 4.22
N GLY A 35 2.09 -4.60 4.61
CA GLY A 35 3.26 -5.12 5.32
C GLY A 35 4.28 -5.78 4.40
N GLN A 36 3.83 -6.51 3.37
CA GLN A 36 4.66 -7.31 2.47
C GLN A 36 4.25 -7.20 0.99
N GLY A 37 3.59 -6.10 0.63
CA GLY A 37 3.16 -5.85 -0.75
C GLY A 37 4.31 -5.88 -1.76
N SER A 38 3.98 -6.16 -3.01
CA SER A 38 4.95 -6.34 -4.10
C SER A 38 4.92 -5.27 -5.20
N ILE A 39 3.95 -4.35 -5.16
CA ILE A 39 3.80 -3.27 -6.15
C ILE A 39 4.71 -2.08 -5.85
N SER A 40 4.94 -1.79 -4.57
CA SER A 40 5.66 -0.61 -4.09
C SER A 40 6.30 -0.90 -2.74
N ILE A 41 6.87 0.12 -2.09
CA ILE A 41 7.46 0.00 -0.75
C ILE A 41 6.40 -0.38 0.31
N PRO A 42 6.82 -0.95 1.45
CA PRO A 42 5.93 -1.23 2.58
C PRO A 42 5.21 0.04 3.07
N GLY A 43 4.04 -0.14 3.68
CA GLY A 43 3.18 0.96 4.11
C GLY A 43 2.36 1.59 3.00
N THR A 44 2.17 0.88 1.89
CA THR A 44 1.40 1.36 0.74
C THR A 44 0.37 0.32 0.31
N MET A 45 -0.67 0.79 -0.37
CA MET A 45 -1.64 -0.04 -1.08
C MET A 45 -1.67 0.43 -2.51
N GLY A 46 -1.88 -0.47 -3.47
CA GLY A 46 -1.78 -0.08 -4.86
C GLY A 46 -2.37 -1.03 -5.86
N ALA A 47 -2.31 -0.63 -7.12
CA ALA A 47 -2.71 -1.42 -8.26
C ALA A 47 -1.73 -1.29 -9.42
N LEU A 48 -1.53 -2.37 -10.16
CA LEU A 48 -0.64 -2.46 -11.31
C LEU A 48 -1.34 -3.15 -12.47
N TYR A 49 -1.28 -2.55 -13.65
CA TYR A 49 -1.84 -3.14 -14.86
C TYR A 49 -0.87 -4.15 -15.47
N ILE A 50 -1.25 -5.42 -15.54
CA ILE A 50 -0.34 -6.48 -15.96
C ILE A 50 -0.50 -6.76 -17.45
N GLU A 51 0.51 -6.37 -18.22
CA GLU A 51 0.52 -6.53 -19.68
C GLU A 51 1.41 -7.68 -20.17
N ARG A 52 2.39 -8.06 -19.36
CA ARG A 52 3.39 -9.08 -19.68
C ARG A 52 3.54 -10.06 -18.50
N PRO A 53 3.91 -11.32 -18.77
CA PRO A 53 4.25 -12.25 -17.71
C PRO A 53 5.33 -11.66 -16.81
N ALA A 54 5.30 -12.04 -15.53
CA ALA A 54 6.36 -11.72 -14.60
C ALA A 54 7.67 -12.30 -15.11
N ASP A 55 8.72 -11.49 -15.06
CA ASP A 55 10.09 -12.00 -15.09
C ASP A 55 10.28 -13.00 -13.93
N VAL A 56 11.16 -13.98 -14.12
CA VAL A 56 11.39 -15.04 -13.13
C VAL A 56 11.98 -14.45 -11.84
N GLU A 57 12.95 -13.55 -11.97
CA GLU A 57 13.68 -12.93 -10.86
C GLU A 57 12.98 -11.64 -10.41
N GLU A 58 12.75 -10.71 -11.33
CA GLU A 58 12.28 -9.34 -11.02
C GLU A 58 10.78 -9.28 -10.72
N GLY A 59 10.00 -10.26 -11.18
CA GLY A 59 8.55 -10.23 -11.05
C GLY A 59 7.88 -9.38 -12.14
N PHE A 60 6.76 -8.73 -11.82
CA PHE A 60 6.04 -7.92 -12.80
C PHE A 60 6.74 -6.58 -13.03
N SER A 61 6.80 -6.14 -14.29
CA SER A 61 7.31 -4.81 -14.63
C SER A 61 6.40 -3.73 -14.02
N VAL A 62 6.97 -2.94 -13.11
CA VAL A 62 6.26 -1.87 -12.40
C VAL A 62 6.25 -0.61 -13.26
N GLN A 63 5.31 -0.55 -14.20
CA GLN A 63 5.12 0.61 -15.09
C GLN A 63 3.87 1.39 -14.67
N ALA A 64 4.06 2.65 -14.26
CA ALA A 64 3.00 3.55 -13.81
C ALA A 64 2.00 2.89 -12.82
N PRO A 65 2.48 2.36 -11.68
CA PRO A 65 1.59 1.80 -10.66
C PRO A 65 0.72 2.92 -10.06
N LEU A 66 -0.52 2.58 -9.69
CA LEU A 66 -1.34 3.43 -8.83
C LEU A 66 -1.01 3.07 -7.38
N VAL A 67 -0.50 4.03 -6.61
CA VAL A 67 -0.07 3.78 -5.23
C VAL A 67 -0.66 4.84 -4.31
N TYR A 68 -1.12 4.40 -3.14
CA TYR A 68 -1.64 5.24 -2.07
C TYR A 68 -0.80 5.09 -0.80
N HIS A 69 -0.65 6.21 -0.09
CA HIS A 69 -0.01 6.25 1.21
C HIS A 69 -0.93 5.65 2.27
N PHE A 70 -0.44 4.63 2.99
CA PHE A 70 -1.04 4.19 4.25
C PHE A 70 -0.14 4.50 5.46
N GLY A 71 1.18 4.42 5.28
CA GLY A 71 2.18 4.90 6.24
C GLY A 71 2.59 3.91 7.34
N SER A 72 1.91 2.76 7.49
CA SER A 72 2.23 1.73 8.50
C SER A 72 2.28 0.32 7.91
N THR A 73 3.01 -0.59 8.56
CA THR A 73 3.15 -1.99 8.10
C THR A 73 2.00 -2.91 8.55
N THR A 74 1.02 -2.38 9.28
CA THR A 74 -0.16 -3.12 9.74
C THR A 74 -1.45 -2.32 9.56
N PRO A 75 -2.51 -2.89 8.95
CA PRO A 75 -3.79 -2.21 8.81
C PRO A 75 -4.39 -1.75 10.14
N GLY A 76 -4.06 -2.43 11.24
CA GLY A 76 -4.58 -2.13 12.57
C GLY A 76 -4.18 -0.76 13.12
N THR A 77 -3.14 -0.11 12.57
CA THR A 77 -2.76 1.25 12.97
C THR A 77 -3.86 2.26 12.63
N ASN A 78 -4.58 2.08 11.52
CA ASN A 78 -5.66 2.97 11.11
C ASN A 78 -6.61 2.25 10.14
N ILE A 79 -7.52 1.44 10.69
CA ILE A 79 -8.40 0.59 9.86
C ILE A 79 -9.36 1.41 8.99
N LYS A 80 -9.74 2.61 9.42
CA LYS A 80 -10.57 3.52 8.62
C LYS A 80 -9.84 4.00 7.38
N LEU A 81 -8.59 4.45 7.53
CA LEU A 81 -7.77 4.83 6.39
C LEU A 81 -7.55 3.66 5.44
N TYR A 82 -7.28 2.46 5.98
CA TYR A 82 -7.12 1.24 5.17
C TYR A 82 -8.37 0.94 4.32
N ASN A 83 -9.56 0.98 4.92
CA ASN A 83 -10.82 0.78 4.20
C ASN A 83 -11.11 1.90 3.20
N LYS A 84 -10.78 3.15 3.56
CA LYS A 84 -10.96 4.30 2.68
C LYS A 84 -10.09 4.21 1.42
N ILE A 85 -8.82 3.84 1.57
CA ILE A 85 -7.91 3.59 0.44
C ILE A 85 -8.38 2.39 -0.38
N THR A 86 -8.89 1.34 0.27
CA THR A 86 -9.48 0.18 -0.43
C THR A 86 -10.63 0.60 -1.33
N SER A 87 -11.58 1.39 -0.81
CA SER A 87 -12.69 1.93 -1.62
C SER A 87 -12.18 2.81 -2.76
N ARG A 88 -11.19 3.68 -2.49
CA ARG A 88 -10.62 4.54 -3.52
C ARG A 88 -9.96 3.76 -4.65
N LEU A 89 -9.23 2.69 -4.33
CA LEU A 89 -8.65 1.78 -5.33
C LEU A 89 -9.73 1.11 -6.18
N ALA A 90 -10.84 0.70 -5.56
CA ALA A 90 -11.97 0.11 -6.26
C ALA A 90 -12.65 1.12 -7.21
N ASP A 91 -12.88 2.35 -6.75
CA ASP A 91 -13.46 3.43 -7.56
C ASP A 91 -12.61 3.70 -8.81
N VAL A 92 -11.28 3.84 -8.64
CA VAL A 92 -10.36 4.09 -9.76
C VAL A 92 -10.26 2.88 -10.70
N PHE A 93 -10.33 1.66 -10.16
CA PHE A 93 -10.42 0.45 -10.97
C PHE A 93 -11.70 0.44 -11.83
N ASN A 94 -12.85 0.78 -11.25
CA ASN A 94 -14.13 0.83 -11.97
C ASN A 94 -14.12 1.92 -13.06
N GLN A 95 -13.65 3.12 -12.75
CA GLN A 95 -13.46 4.19 -13.75
C GLN A 95 -12.57 3.75 -14.91
N ARG A 96 -11.49 3.01 -14.63
CA ARG A 96 -10.62 2.45 -15.67
C ARG A 96 -11.36 1.41 -16.52
N CYS A 97 -12.19 0.57 -15.92
CA CYS A 97 -12.99 -0.43 -16.62
C CYS A 97 -14.02 0.19 -17.57
N GLU A 98 -14.63 1.32 -17.19
CA GLU A 98 -15.58 2.06 -18.04
C GLU A 98 -14.94 2.56 -19.35
N VAL A 99 -13.69 3.04 -19.29
CA VAL A 99 -12.99 3.61 -20.45
C VAL A 99 -12.09 2.60 -21.18
N ASN A 100 -11.75 1.47 -20.56
CA ASN A 100 -10.86 0.46 -21.12
C ASN A 100 -11.51 -0.94 -21.11
N ARG A 101 -12.13 -1.30 -22.25
CA ARG A 101 -12.75 -2.61 -22.47
C ARG A 101 -11.83 -3.80 -22.20
N ARG A 102 -10.53 -3.70 -22.51
CA ARG A 102 -9.58 -4.79 -22.25
C ARG A 102 -9.37 -4.99 -20.76
N ALA A 103 -9.25 -3.90 -19.99
CA ALA A 103 -9.15 -3.95 -18.53
C ALA A 103 -10.44 -4.52 -17.92
N SER A 104 -11.61 -4.01 -18.34
CA SER A 104 -12.93 -4.48 -17.87
C SER A 104 -13.12 -5.99 -18.04
N ILE A 105 -12.88 -6.53 -19.24
CA ILE A 105 -13.04 -7.97 -19.50
C ILE A 105 -11.99 -8.81 -18.75
N SER A 106 -10.82 -8.24 -18.46
CA SER A 106 -9.75 -8.97 -17.79
C SER A 106 -9.92 -9.01 -16.27
N GLY A 107 -10.71 -8.09 -15.70
CA GLY A 107 -10.97 -8.00 -14.27
C GLY A 107 -9.72 -7.64 -13.45
N CYS A 108 -9.79 -7.94 -12.15
CA CYS A 108 -8.68 -7.76 -11.23
C CYS A 108 -8.39 -9.01 -10.40
N ILE A 109 -7.17 -9.08 -9.87
CA ILE A 109 -6.75 -10.07 -8.89
C ILE A 109 -6.24 -9.32 -7.67
N ILE A 110 -6.88 -9.55 -6.53
CA ILE A 110 -6.64 -8.79 -5.30
C ILE A 110 -5.88 -9.65 -4.29
N ASN A 111 -4.69 -9.24 -3.90
CA ASN A 111 -3.94 -9.81 -2.78
C ASN A 111 -4.26 -9.03 -1.48
N THR A 112 -4.45 -9.75 -0.38
CA THR A 112 -4.80 -9.15 0.92
C THR A 112 -3.74 -9.42 1.98
N CYS A 113 -3.76 -8.65 3.06
CA CYS A 113 -2.95 -8.94 4.24
C CYS A 113 -3.39 -10.25 4.93
N GLY A 114 -2.55 -10.76 5.83
CA GLY A 114 -2.82 -11.98 6.60
C GLY A 114 -3.71 -11.82 7.84
N TRP A 115 -4.34 -10.65 8.04
CA TRP A 115 -5.15 -10.38 9.22
C TRP A 115 -6.61 -10.81 9.00
N VAL A 116 -6.95 -12.02 9.46
CA VAL A 116 -8.23 -12.69 9.14
C VAL A 116 -9.25 -12.71 10.27
N LYS A 117 -9.01 -12.00 11.38
CA LYS A 117 -9.86 -12.02 12.58
C LYS A 117 -10.28 -10.59 12.97
N GLY A 118 -11.42 -10.45 13.63
CA GLY A 118 -11.89 -9.17 14.16
C GLY A 118 -12.01 -8.11 13.06
N SER A 119 -11.43 -6.93 13.28
CA SER A 119 -11.44 -5.84 12.28
C SER A 119 -10.74 -6.24 10.96
N GLY A 120 -9.80 -7.17 10.98
CA GLY A 120 -9.19 -7.71 9.76
C GLY A 120 -10.19 -8.49 8.91
N TYR A 121 -11.06 -9.28 9.54
CA TYR A 121 -12.16 -9.95 8.83
C TYR A 121 -13.12 -8.93 8.19
N GLN A 122 -13.50 -7.89 8.95
CA GLN A 122 -14.37 -6.83 8.45
C GLN A 122 -13.73 -6.08 7.27
N ALA A 123 -12.41 -5.89 7.27
CA ALA A 123 -11.70 -5.31 6.13
C ALA A 123 -11.71 -6.23 4.89
N LEU A 124 -11.69 -7.56 5.06
CA LEU A 124 -11.84 -8.50 3.94
C LEU A 124 -13.24 -8.42 3.32
N VAL A 125 -14.29 -8.34 4.17
CA VAL A 125 -15.68 -8.17 3.71
C VAL A 125 -15.85 -6.81 3.00
N HIS A 126 -15.27 -5.74 3.57
CA HIS A 126 -15.25 -4.41 2.95
C HIS A 126 -14.58 -4.44 1.58
N ALA A 127 -13.40 -5.07 1.46
CA ALA A 127 -12.70 -5.20 0.19
C ALA A 127 -13.51 -6.01 -0.84
N ALA A 128 -14.14 -7.11 -0.42
CA ALA A 128 -14.99 -7.92 -1.30
C ALA A 128 -16.19 -7.12 -1.83
N SER A 129 -16.81 -6.31 -0.96
CA SER A 129 -17.92 -5.43 -1.32
C SER A 129 -17.47 -4.29 -2.24
N ALA A 130 -16.42 -3.55 -1.87
CA ALA A 130 -15.94 -2.39 -2.61
C ALA A 130 -15.51 -2.74 -4.04
N PHE A 131 -14.84 -3.89 -4.22
CA PHE A 131 -14.41 -4.38 -5.54
C PHE A 131 -15.46 -5.24 -6.26
N GLU A 132 -16.65 -5.40 -5.68
CA GLU A 132 -17.75 -6.20 -6.25
C GLU A 132 -17.28 -7.59 -6.73
N VAL A 133 -16.55 -8.30 -5.87
CA VAL A 133 -15.82 -9.51 -6.29
C VAL A 133 -16.77 -10.67 -6.63
N ASP A 134 -16.52 -11.34 -7.76
CA ASP A 134 -17.27 -12.54 -8.15
C ASP A 134 -16.76 -13.82 -7.46
N VAL A 135 -15.46 -13.86 -7.12
CA VAL A 135 -14.79 -15.07 -6.63
C VAL A 135 -13.87 -14.74 -5.46
N VAL A 136 -14.02 -15.48 -4.36
CA VAL A 136 -13.13 -15.40 -3.19
C VAL A 136 -12.41 -16.72 -3.01
N VAL A 137 -11.08 -16.68 -3.20
CA VAL A 137 -10.20 -17.83 -2.94
C VAL A 137 -9.66 -17.72 -1.51
N VAL A 138 -10.02 -18.67 -0.66
CA VAL A 138 -9.58 -18.82 0.73
C VAL A 138 -8.49 -19.87 0.80
N LEU A 139 -7.31 -19.51 1.30
CA LEU A 139 -6.18 -20.42 1.43
C LEU A 139 -6.02 -20.91 2.87
N ASP A 140 -6.03 -22.24 3.04
CA ASP A 140 -5.64 -22.96 4.27
C ASP A 140 -6.33 -22.48 5.56
N GLN A 141 -7.62 -22.13 5.47
CA GLN A 141 -8.37 -21.64 6.64
C GLN A 141 -9.88 -21.90 6.53
N GLU A 142 -10.33 -23.06 7.01
CA GLU A 142 -11.74 -23.50 6.94
C GLU A 142 -12.70 -22.57 7.68
N ARG A 143 -12.32 -22.08 8.86
CA ARG A 143 -13.15 -21.15 9.64
C ARG A 143 -13.45 -19.88 8.84
N LEU A 144 -12.42 -19.30 8.22
CA LEU A 144 -12.57 -18.10 7.39
C LEU A 144 -13.44 -18.38 6.17
N TYR A 145 -13.29 -19.55 5.55
CA TYR A 145 -14.13 -19.97 4.44
C TYR A 145 -15.61 -20.03 4.83
N ASN A 146 -15.92 -20.64 5.97
CA ASN A 146 -17.30 -20.75 6.45
C ASN A 146 -17.89 -19.38 6.84
N GLU A 147 -17.10 -18.51 7.47
CA GLU A 147 -17.50 -17.14 7.80
C GLU A 147 -17.81 -16.33 6.51
N LEU A 148 -16.91 -16.34 5.52
CA LEU A 148 -17.11 -15.62 4.25
C LEU A 148 -18.26 -16.18 3.43
N LYS A 149 -18.43 -17.51 3.39
CA LYS A 149 -19.55 -18.14 2.69
C LYS A 149 -20.91 -17.79 3.29
N ARG A 150 -20.95 -17.52 4.60
CA ARG A 150 -22.17 -17.09 5.30
C ARG A 150 -22.45 -15.60 5.07
N ASP A 151 -21.42 -14.76 5.12
CA ASP A 151 -21.59 -13.31 5.18
C ASP A 151 -21.54 -12.61 3.81
N LEU A 152 -20.94 -13.25 2.79
CA LEU A 152 -20.93 -12.72 1.42
C LEU A 152 -22.22 -13.07 0.66
N PRO A 153 -22.63 -12.24 -0.34
CA PRO A 153 -23.78 -12.54 -1.18
C PRO A 153 -23.67 -13.91 -1.87
N HIS A 154 -24.80 -14.59 -2.07
CA HIS A 154 -24.82 -15.95 -2.65
C HIS A 154 -24.25 -16.07 -4.07
N PHE A 155 -24.18 -14.98 -4.83
CA PHE A 155 -23.55 -14.98 -6.16
C PHE A 155 -22.02 -15.02 -6.10
N VAL A 156 -21.43 -14.64 -4.96
CA VAL A 156 -19.97 -14.65 -4.78
C VAL A 156 -19.51 -16.09 -4.57
N ARG A 157 -18.71 -16.60 -5.51
CA ARG A 157 -18.18 -17.97 -5.44
C ARG A 157 -17.00 -18.03 -4.48
N THR A 158 -17.22 -18.58 -3.29
CA THR A 158 -16.15 -18.84 -2.32
C THR A 158 -15.53 -20.22 -2.57
N VAL A 159 -14.20 -20.28 -2.72
CA VAL A 159 -13.43 -21.51 -2.96
C VAL A 159 -12.38 -21.67 -1.87
N LEU A 160 -12.37 -22.81 -1.18
CA LEU A 160 -11.33 -23.19 -0.24
C LEU A 160 -10.24 -24.00 -0.98
N LEU A 161 -8.98 -23.61 -0.81
CA LEU A 161 -7.82 -24.35 -1.34
C LEU A 161 -6.82 -24.63 -0.20
N PRO A 162 -6.15 -25.79 -0.20
CA PRO A 162 -5.04 -26.05 0.72
C PRO A 162 -3.84 -25.16 0.36
N LYS A 163 -2.98 -24.85 1.34
CA LYS A 163 -1.66 -24.27 1.02
C LYS A 163 -0.77 -25.30 0.32
N SER A 164 0.15 -24.83 -0.51
CA SER A 164 1.18 -25.70 -1.07
C SER A 164 2.14 -26.17 0.03
N GLY A 165 2.58 -27.43 -0.03
CA GLY A 165 3.58 -27.98 0.89
C GLY A 165 4.96 -27.32 0.79
N GLY A 166 5.20 -26.53 -0.27
CA GLY A 166 6.42 -25.71 -0.42
C GLY A 166 6.34 -24.34 0.27
N VAL A 167 5.22 -24.00 0.92
CA VAL A 167 5.10 -22.73 1.66
C VAL A 167 5.79 -22.87 3.02
N VAL A 168 6.66 -21.91 3.33
CA VAL A 168 7.44 -21.86 4.56
C VAL A 168 6.95 -20.71 5.44
N GLU A 169 6.87 -20.94 6.75
CA GLU A 169 6.58 -19.91 7.73
C GLU A 169 7.74 -18.92 7.84
N ARG A 170 7.40 -17.63 7.92
CA ARG A 170 8.39 -16.55 7.92
C ARG A 170 8.47 -15.90 9.29
N SER A 171 9.69 -15.82 9.83
CA SER A 171 9.96 -15.11 11.08
C SER A 171 9.67 -13.61 10.96
N LYS A 172 9.56 -12.93 12.11
CA LYS A 172 9.39 -11.47 12.14
C LYS A 172 10.61 -10.75 11.55
N ASP A 173 11.80 -11.31 11.75
CA ASP A 173 13.06 -10.74 11.25
C ASP A 173 13.15 -10.88 9.74
N PHE A 174 12.82 -12.05 9.18
CA PHE A 174 12.73 -12.22 7.73
C PHE A 174 11.79 -11.21 7.08
N ARG A 175 10.62 -10.96 7.71
CA ARG A 175 9.67 -9.96 7.21
C ARG A 175 10.22 -8.54 7.29
N ARG A 176 11.05 -8.24 8.30
CA ARG A 176 11.70 -6.94 8.45
C ARG A 176 12.75 -6.75 7.37
N GLU A 177 13.65 -7.72 7.19
CA GLU A 177 14.65 -7.72 6.13
C GLU A 177 14.01 -7.58 4.76
N PHE A 178 12.94 -8.34 4.48
CA PHE A 178 12.20 -8.21 3.22
C PHE A 178 11.64 -6.81 3.00
N ARG A 179 11.17 -6.12 4.05
CA ARG A 179 10.71 -4.72 3.93
C ARG A 179 11.85 -3.78 3.59
N ASP A 180 12.98 -3.95 4.26
CA ASP A 180 14.17 -3.12 4.04
C ASP A 180 14.73 -3.34 2.63
N ASP A 181 14.75 -4.58 2.15
CA ASP A 181 15.14 -4.94 0.79
C ASP A 181 14.21 -4.32 -0.26
N ARG A 182 12.89 -4.30 -0.01
CA ARG A 182 11.94 -3.63 -0.92
C ARG A 182 12.15 -2.12 -1.00
N ILE A 183 12.49 -1.48 0.13
CA ILE A 183 12.82 -0.05 0.13
C ILE A 183 14.13 0.17 -0.61
N ARG A 184 15.14 -0.67 -0.40
CA ARG A 184 16.42 -0.59 -1.12
C ARG A 184 16.23 -0.78 -2.63
N GLU A 185 15.47 -1.78 -3.05
CA GLU A 185 15.12 -2.05 -4.44
C GLU A 185 14.41 -0.87 -5.10
N TYR A 186 13.56 -0.15 -4.36
CA TYR A 186 12.92 1.06 -4.88
C TYR A 186 13.92 2.16 -5.27
N PHE A 187 14.95 2.41 -4.44
CA PHE A 187 15.94 3.47 -4.71
C PHE A 187 17.07 3.02 -5.64
N TYR A 188 17.50 1.77 -5.52
CA TYR A 188 18.71 1.26 -6.18
C TYR A 188 18.43 0.25 -7.30
N GLY A 189 17.18 -0.19 -7.47
CA GLY A 189 16.79 -1.20 -8.44
C GLY A 189 17.19 -2.61 -7.99
N PHE A 190 16.59 -3.62 -8.62
CA PHE A 190 16.78 -5.03 -8.28
C PHE A 190 18.25 -5.47 -8.31
N ARG A 191 19.03 -4.94 -9.27
CA ARG A 191 20.47 -5.24 -9.43
C ARG A 191 21.39 -4.06 -9.10
N GLY A 192 20.92 -3.06 -8.37
CA GLY A 192 21.72 -1.85 -8.11
C GLY A 192 21.92 -0.97 -9.34
N CYS A 193 21.00 -1.05 -10.32
CA CYS A 193 21.10 -0.35 -11.60
C CYS A 193 20.49 1.06 -11.58
N PHE A 194 19.86 1.48 -10.48
CA PHE A 194 19.35 2.84 -10.30
C PHE A 194 20.33 3.66 -9.45
N TYR A 195 20.42 4.95 -9.78
CA TYR A 195 21.33 5.90 -9.14
C TYR A 195 20.51 7.00 -8.48
N PRO A 196 20.11 6.84 -7.20
CA PRO A 196 19.32 7.83 -6.51
C PRO A 196 20.13 9.11 -6.25
N HIS A 197 19.43 10.22 -6.09
CA HIS A 197 19.98 11.55 -5.91
C HIS A 197 19.86 12.01 -4.46
N ALA A 198 20.94 12.63 -3.96
CA ALA A 198 20.92 13.29 -2.66
C ALA A 198 20.92 14.81 -2.85
N PHE A 199 19.98 15.52 -2.24
CA PHE A 199 19.92 16.99 -2.31
C PHE A 199 19.17 17.60 -1.13
N ASP A 200 19.40 18.90 -0.92
CA ASP A 200 18.72 19.69 0.11
C ASP A 200 17.35 20.20 -0.39
N VAL A 201 16.34 20.12 0.48
CA VAL A 201 14.98 20.65 0.29
C VAL A 201 14.67 21.61 1.43
N LYS A 202 14.23 22.84 1.15
CA LYS A 202 13.91 23.82 2.21
C LYS A 202 12.59 23.48 2.88
N PHE A 203 12.49 23.77 4.17
CA PHE A 203 11.25 23.57 4.93
C PHE A 203 10.07 24.36 4.36
N CYS A 204 10.32 25.55 3.81
CA CYS A 204 9.29 26.39 3.21
C CYS A 204 8.79 25.90 1.84
N ASP A 205 9.53 25.02 1.16
CA ASP A 205 9.17 24.52 -0.17
C ASP A 205 8.14 23.38 -0.11
N VAL A 206 7.92 22.80 1.09
CA VAL A 206 7.08 21.60 1.27
C VAL A 206 6.15 21.73 2.47
N LYS A 207 5.04 20.99 2.42
CA LYS A 207 4.10 20.83 3.54
C LYS A 207 4.06 19.36 3.92
N ILE A 208 4.38 19.05 5.17
CA ILE A 208 4.44 17.67 5.67
C ILE A 208 3.24 17.41 6.56
N TYR A 209 2.57 16.29 6.33
CA TYR A 209 1.43 15.85 7.11
C TYR A 209 1.60 14.40 7.58
N LYS A 210 0.94 14.08 8.68
CA LYS A 210 0.69 12.71 9.13
C LYS A 210 -0.82 12.46 9.06
N VAL A 211 -1.21 11.31 8.52
CA VAL A 211 -2.62 10.91 8.47
C VAL A 211 -3.01 10.26 9.79
N GLY A 212 -4.07 10.76 10.41
CA GLY A 212 -4.57 10.30 11.71
C GLY A 212 -3.97 11.12 12.85
N ALA A 213 -4.86 11.77 13.61
CA ALA A 213 -4.47 12.44 14.84
C ALA A 213 -4.14 11.42 15.95
N PRO A 214 -3.22 11.74 16.87
CA PRO A 214 -2.95 10.90 18.02
C PRO A 214 -4.25 10.65 18.81
N THR A 215 -4.39 9.41 19.32
CA THR A 215 -5.52 9.03 20.15
C THR A 215 -5.47 9.83 21.45
N ILE A 216 -6.40 10.77 21.62
CA ILE A 216 -6.63 11.49 22.87
C ILE A 216 -7.76 10.81 23.65
N PRO A 217 -7.71 10.77 24.99
CA PRO A 217 -8.81 10.26 25.81
C PRO A 217 -10.13 10.96 25.49
N ASP A 218 -11.25 10.27 25.69
CA ASP A 218 -12.59 10.82 25.41
C ASP A 218 -12.87 12.11 26.19
N SER A 219 -12.29 12.23 27.39
CA SER A 219 -12.37 13.44 28.22
C SER A 219 -11.70 14.67 27.60
N CYS A 220 -10.87 14.50 26.58
CA CYS A 220 -10.15 15.57 25.88
C CYS A 220 -10.72 15.86 24.48
N LEU A 221 -11.79 15.18 24.06
CA LEU A 221 -12.44 15.43 22.76
C LEU A 221 -13.33 16.69 22.82
N PRO A 222 -13.30 17.55 21.79
CA PRO A 222 -14.25 18.65 21.65
C PRO A 222 -15.70 18.12 21.60
N LEU A 223 -16.64 18.92 22.13
CA LEU A 223 -18.08 18.62 22.06
C LEU A 223 -18.51 18.32 20.63
N GLY A 224 -19.05 17.12 20.40
CA GLY A 224 -19.56 16.66 19.11
C GLY A 224 -18.54 15.95 18.21
N MET A 225 -17.28 15.80 18.63
CA MET A 225 -16.29 15.00 17.90
C MET A 225 -16.16 13.59 18.48
N SER A 226 -16.08 12.60 17.60
CA SER A 226 -15.74 11.22 17.97
C SER A 226 -14.24 10.95 17.77
N GLN A 227 -13.67 9.98 18.51
CA GLN A 227 -12.30 9.49 18.23
C GLN A 227 -12.13 9.06 16.77
N GLU A 228 -13.24 8.60 16.21
CA GLU A 228 -13.42 8.11 14.86
C GLU A 228 -13.24 9.19 13.78
N ASP A 229 -13.51 10.46 14.08
CA ASP A 229 -13.31 11.61 13.17
C ASP A 229 -11.83 12.02 13.08
N ASN A 230 -11.04 11.70 14.11
CA ASN A 230 -9.62 12.03 14.15
C ASN A 230 -8.75 11.09 13.30
N GLN A 231 -9.24 9.90 12.97
CA GLN A 231 -8.45 8.87 12.27
C GLN A 231 -8.12 9.24 10.81
N LEU A 232 -8.94 10.06 10.14
CA LEU A 232 -8.68 10.51 8.77
C LEU A 232 -8.12 11.94 8.70
N LYS A 233 -7.97 12.60 9.85
CA LYS A 233 -7.52 13.99 9.92
C LYS A 233 -6.04 14.09 9.52
N LEU A 234 -5.72 15.06 8.67
CA LEU A 234 -4.35 15.44 8.37
C LEU A 234 -3.80 16.33 9.48
N VAL A 235 -2.71 15.89 10.11
CA VAL A 235 -2.01 16.65 11.13
C VAL A 235 -0.72 17.19 10.54
N PRO A 236 -0.51 18.52 10.52
CA PRO A 236 0.75 19.09 10.04
C PRO A 236 1.90 18.65 10.94
N VAL A 237 3.03 18.32 10.34
CA VAL A 237 4.24 17.87 11.04
C VAL A 237 5.29 18.96 10.92
N THR A 238 5.75 19.46 12.07
CA THR A 238 6.84 20.42 12.10
C THR A 238 8.16 19.72 11.77
N PRO A 239 8.94 20.23 10.80
CA PRO A 239 10.29 19.77 10.52
C PRO A 239 11.16 19.64 11.76
N GLY A 240 11.73 18.46 12.01
CA GLY A 240 12.53 18.17 13.19
C GLY A 240 13.57 17.07 12.99
N ARG A 241 14.55 16.97 13.89
CA ARG A 241 15.61 15.95 13.84
C ARG A 241 15.08 14.51 13.95
N ASP A 242 13.89 14.36 14.51
CA ASP A 242 13.15 13.10 14.60
C ASP A 242 12.67 12.56 13.26
N MET A 243 12.64 13.40 12.21
CA MET A 243 12.31 12.99 10.85
C MET A 243 13.44 12.21 10.16
N VAL A 244 14.66 12.23 10.70
CA VAL A 244 15.78 11.50 10.10
C VAL A 244 15.43 10.01 9.99
N HIS A 245 15.73 9.45 8.82
CA HIS A 245 15.43 8.11 8.36
C HIS A 245 13.96 7.80 8.09
N HIS A 246 13.02 8.73 8.31
CA HIS A 246 11.64 8.51 7.91
C HIS A 246 11.49 8.57 6.38
N LEU A 247 10.70 7.62 5.86
CA LEU A 247 10.18 7.70 4.50
C LEU A 247 9.04 8.71 4.43
N LEU A 248 9.03 9.50 3.37
CA LEU A 248 7.98 10.45 3.03
C LEU A 248 7.39 10.05 1.68
N SER A 249 6.06 9.96 1.61
CA SER A 249 5.35 9.81 0.34
C SER A 249 5.11 11.19 -0.28
N VAL A 250 5.40 11.33 -1.57
CA VAL A 250 5.17 12.56 -2.33
C VAL A 250 3.76 12.49 -2.93
N SER A 251 2.79 13.15 -2.30
CA SER A 251 1.38 13.15 -2.74
C SER A 251 1.23 13.87 -4.08
N THR A 252 0.33 13.38 -4.93
CA THR A 252 0.00 14.02 -6.22
C THR A 252 -0.96 15.20 -6.10
N ALA A 253 -1.38 15.59 -4.89
CA ALA A 253 -2.32 16.68 -4.66
C ALA A 253 -1.82 18.02 -5.26
N ASP A 254 -2.74 18.81 -5.83
CA ASP A 254 -2.43 20.14 -6.36
C ASP A 254 -2.73 21.27 -5.36
N GLY A 255 -3.56 21.01 -4.35
CA GLY A 255 -3.99 22.00 -3.37
C GLY A 255 -4.28 21.42 -1.98
N THR A 256 -4.46 22.30 -0.99
CA THR A 256 -4.84 21.93 0.39
C THR A 256 -6.33 21.68 0.56
N ASP A 257 -7.13 22.08 -0.42
CA ASP A 257 -8.56 21.83 -0.55
C ASP A 257 -8.86 20.39 -0.99
N GLU A 258 -7.90 19.72 -1.64
CA GLU A 258 -8.00 18.30 -1.94
C GLU A 258 -7.85 17.43 -0.69
N ASN A 259 -8.50 16.26 -0.71
CA ASN A 259 -8.29 15.27 0.33
C ASN A 259 -6.96 14.54 0.13
N ILE A 260 -5.86 15.13 0.60
CA ILE A 260 -4.48 14.62 0.44
C ILE A 260 -4.36 13.16 0.86
N SER A 261 -5.09 12.73 1.91
CA SER A 261 -5.09 11.34 2.39
C SER A 261 -5.63 10.31 1.37
N GLU A 262 -6.40 10.77 0.38
CA GLU A 262 -7.02 9.95 -0.69
C GLU A 262 -6.35 10.17 -2.06
N THR A 263 -5.27 10.95 -2.12
CA THR A 263 -4.52 11.18 -3.35
C THR A 263 -3.48 10.09 -3.57
N SER A 264 -3.22 9.77 -4.83
CA SER A 264 -2.11 8.89 -5.18
C SER A 264 -0.77 9.53 -4.83
N VAL A 265 0.30 8.74 -4.85
CA VAL A 265 1.66 9.22 -4.62
C VAL A 265 2.49 9.12 -5.89
N ALA A 266 3.27 10.16 -6.16
CA ALA A 266 4.21 10.19 -7.28
C ALA A 266 5.45 9.32 -7.01
N GLY A 267 5.77 9.12 -5.74
CA GLY A 267 6.93 8.35 -5.31
C GLY A 267 7.25 8.58 -3.83
N PHE A 268 8.45 8.17 -3.44
CA PHE A 268 8.91 8.20 -2.06
C PHE A 268 10.31 8.79 -1.99
N ILE A 269 10.58 9.48 -0.89
CA ILE A 269 11.91 9.98 -0.53
C ILE A 269 12.20 9.58 0.91
N VAL A 270 13.48 9.50 1.28
CA VAL A 270 13.87 9.30 2.68
C VAL A 270 14.70 10.48 3.15
N VAL A 271 14.41 10.97 4.36
CA VAL A 271 15.18 12.03 4.98
C VAL A 271 16.47 11.43 5.54
N THR A 272 17.63 11.86 5.05
CA THR A 272 18.93 11.39 5.52
C THR A 272 19.58 12.35 6.51
N GLY A 273 19.17 13.62 6.52
CA GLY A 273 19.67 14.64 7.44
C GLY A 273 18.71 15.81 7.57
N VAL A 274 18.81 16.53 8.70
CA VAL A 274 18.00 17.71 9.01
C VAL A 274 18.92 18.79 9.56
N ASP A 275 18.94 19.95 8.91
CA ASP A 275 19.67 21.14 9.35
C ASP A 275 18.68 22.22 9.77
N LEU A 276 18.59 22.46 11.08
CA LEU A 276 17.66 23.43 11.66
C LEU A 276 18.16 24.87 11.52
N GLU A 277 19.46 25.10 11.37
CA GLU A 277 20.00 26.46 11.18
C GLU A 277 19.73 26.93 9.76
N ARG A 278 19.96 26.05 8.77
CA ARG A 278 19.69 26.32 7.37
C ARG A 278 18.23 26.09 6.96
N GLN A 279 17.42 25.49 7.84
CA GLN A 279 16.00 25.13 7.60
C GLN A 279 15.83 24.25 6.35
N VAL A 280 16.67 23.21 6.23
CA VAL A 280 16.66 22.26 5.11
C VAL A 280 16.68 20.79 5.57
N PHE A 281 16.10 19.93 4.73
CA PHE A 281 16.26 18.48 4.79
C PHE A 281 17.24 18.04 3.73
N THR A 282 18.16 17.13 4.05
CA THR A 282 18.84 16.34 3.02
C THR A 282 18.01 15.09 2.79
N VAL A 283 17.64 14.84 1.53
CA VAL A 283 16.81 13.70 1.13
C VAL A 283 17.52 12.82 0.11
N LEU A 284 17.26 11.52 0.16
CA LEU A 284 17.53 10.59 -0.93
C LEU A 284 16.26 10.44 -1.77
N SER A 285 16.37 10.64 -3.08
CA SER A 285 15.24 10.61 -4.03
C SER A 285 15.60 9.76 -5.25
N PRO A 286 14.65 8.97 -5.80
CA PRO A 286 14.89 8.24 -7.05
C PRO A 286 15.03 9.16 -8.27
N ALA A 287 14.61 10.42 -8.16
CA ALA A 287 14.65 11.41 -9.24
C ALA A 287 15.46 12.65 -8.81
N PRO A 288 16.07 13.39 -9.75
CA PRO A 288 16.77 14.62 -9.43
C PRO A 288 15.80 15.73 -8.99
N ARG A 289 16.34 16.77 -8.35
CA ARG A 289 15.57 17.97 -7.98
C ARG A 289 14.98 18.68 -9.22
N PRO A 290 13.85 19.40 -9.09
CA PRO A 290 13.04 19.58 -7.88
C PRO A 290 12.15 18.37 -7.59
N LEU A 291 11.59 18.30 -6.37
CA LEU A 291 10.53 17.34 -6.08
C LEU A 291 9.33 17.59 -7.01
N PRO A 292 8.64 16.54 -7.49
CA PRO A 292 7.56 16.70 -8.46
C PRO A 292 6.33 17.40 -7.85
N LYS A 293 6.16 17.32 -6.53
CA LYS A 293 5.08 17.93 -5.75
C LYS A 293 5.59 18.37 -4.38
N ASN A 294 4.86 19.25 -3.71
CA ASN A 294 5.22 19.86 -2.43
C ASN A 294 4.45 19.31 -1.22
N PHE A 295 3.48 18.42 -1.42
CA PHE A 295 2.75 17.75 -0.34
C PHE A 295 3.40 16.42 0.03
N LEU A 296 3.86 16.31 1.28
CA LEU A 296 4.56 15.14 1.78
C LEU A 296 3.76 14.47 2.92
N LEU A 297 3.68 13.14 2.89
CA LEU A 297 3.06 12.34 3.95
C LEU A 297 4.13 11.51 4.67
N ILE A 298 4.32 11.75 5.97
CA ILE A 298 5.32 11.01 6.77
C ILE A 298 4.83 9.60 7.08
N MET A 299 5.69 8.61 6.87
CA MET A 299 5.43 7.20 7.20
C MET A 299 6.01 6.86 8.56
N ASP A 300 5.41 5.90 9.28
CA ASP A 300 5.97 5.31 10.51
C ASP A 300 7.11 4.30 10.19
N ILE A 301 7.54 4.25 8.93
CA ILE A 301 8.56 3.36 8.40
C ILE A 301 9.85 4.13 8.23
N ARG A 302 10.94 3.52 8.69
CA ARG A 302 12.28 4.09 8.63
C ARG A 302 13.19 3.28 7.72
N PHE A 303 14.10 3.96 7.06
CA PHE A 303 15.14 3.36 6.23
C PHE A 303 16.47 4.08 6.47
N MET A 304 17.48 3.32 6.84
CA MET A 304 18.86 3.80 6.98
C MET A 304 19.65 3.32 5.77
N ASP A 305 20.08 4.26 4.95
CA ASP A 305 20.96 3.99 3.82
C ASP A 305 22.38 3.74 4.36
N LEU A 306 22.66 2.48 4.70
CA LEU A 306 24.00 2.02 5.06
C LEU A 306 24.76 1.75 3.76
N LYS A 307 25.61 2.71 3.36
CA LYS A 307 26.59 2.51 2.29
C LYS A 307 27.69 1.54 2.70
#